data_AF-A0A960YPF2-F1
#
_entry.id   AF-A0A960YPF2-F1
#
_cell.length_a   1.000
_cell.length_b   1.000
_cell.length_c   1.000
_cell.angle_alpha   90.00
_cell.angle_beta   90.00
_cell.angle_gamma   90.00
#
_symmetry.space_group_name_H-M   'P 1'
#
loop_
_entity.id
_entity.type
_entity.pdbx_description
1 polymer ?
#
loop_
_entity_poly.entity_id
_entity_poly.type
_entity_poly.pdbx_seq_one_letter_code
_entity_poly.pdbx_strand_id
1 'polypeptide(L)'
;MMRFRLVHHFGDGFDHGDLFLDIGEEELPTFEMSAAGLHKLVAWIGSMDSGCPPGIGLGTLPGASADFAETVHRKKNHRRKYMQYSGPISHGRGEVQTALEGELNFSFPGEQWPEKLWFWVQACEDSPNNHKKGNIP
;
A
#
# COMPACT_ATOMS: atom_id res chain seq x y z
N MET A 1 -5.31 9.71 10.84
CA MET A 1 -4.68 9.02 9.69
C MET A 1 -4.26 7.64 10.13
N MET A 2 -4.46 6.64 9.29
CA MET A 2 -4.16 5.22 9.58
C MET A 2 -2.81 4.88 8.95
N ARG A 3 -1.90 4.26 9.69
CA ARG A 3 -0.62 3.80 9.11
C ARG A 3 -0.84 2.46 8.43
N PHE A 4 -0.10 2.20 7.36
CA PHE A 4 -0.12 0.91 6.69
C PHE A 4 1.29 0.45 6.35
N ARG A 5 1.41 -0.85 6.11
CA ARG A 5 2.60 -1.47 5.56
C ARG A 5 2.21 -2.59 4.60
N LEU A 6 2.63 -2.48 3.35
CA LEU A 6 2.56 -3.52 2.35
C LEU A 6 3.91 -4.23 2.26
N VAL A 7 3.92 -5.54 2.51
CA VAL A 7 5.12 -6.37 2.39
C VAL A 7 5.00 -7.33 1.22
N HIS A 8 6.11 -7.58 0.53
CA HIS A 8 6.23 -8.71 -0.39
C HIS A 8 6.55 -9.96 0.43
N HIS A 9 5.65 -10.93 0.42
CA HIS A 9 5.88 -12.28 0.94
C HIS A 9 6.29 -13.19 -0.23
N PHE A 10 7.56 -13.57 -0.28
CA PHE A 10 8.13 -14.38 -1.35
C PHE A 10 8.88 -15.62 -0.84
N GLY A 11 8.89 -16.69 -1.64
CA GLY A 11 9.54 -17.96 -1.32
C GLY A 11 8.96 -19.11 -2.13
N ASP A 12 9.39 -20.35 -1.85
CA ASP A 12 8.85 -21.52 -2.55
C ASP A 12 7.34 -21.68 -2.25
N GLY A 13 6.51 -21.53 -3.28
CA GLY A 13 5.05 -21.54 -3.16
C GLY A 13 4.42 -20.27 -2.58
N PHE A 14 5.18 -19.21 -2.34
CA PHE A 14 4.68 -17.92 -1.84
C PHE A 14 5.13 -16.78 -2.76
N ASP A 15 4.17 -16.07 -3.35
CA ASP A 15 4.44 -14.81 -4.05
C ASP A 15 3.16 -13.96 -3.98
N HIS A 16 3.12 -13.00 -3.06
CA HIS A 16 1.99 -12.07 -2.89
C HIS A 16 2.38 -10.87 -2.00
N GLY A 17 1.50 -9.87 -1.95
CA GLY A 17 1.60 -8.75 -1.04
C GLY A 17 0.71 -8.94 0.19
N ASP A 18 1.23 -8.73 1.40
CA ASP A 18 0.43 -8.61 2.61
C ASP A 18 0.34 -7.14 3.03
N LEU A 19 -0.86 -6.58 3.00
CA LEU A 19 -1.20 -5.23 3.45
C LEU A 19 -1.66 -5.27 4.91
N PHE A 20 -0.85 -4.73 5.80
CA PHE A 20 -1.17 -4.53 7.21
C PHE A 20 -1.67 -3.11 7.46
N LEU A 21 -2.75 -2.98 8.24
CA LEU A 21 -3.30 -1.70 8.66
C LEU A 21 -3.10 -1.53 10.18
N ASP A 22 -2.43 -0.47 10.60
CA ASP A 22 -2.28 -0.13 12.02
C ASP A 22 -3.42 0.80 12.45
N ILE A 23 -4.40 0.20 13.12
CA ILE A 23 -5.55 0.88 13.72
C ILE A 23 -5.37 1.19 15.21
N GLY A 24 -4.16 0.99 15.74
CA GLY A 24 -3.84 1.19 17.17
C GLY A 24 -4.07 -0.04 18.05
N GLU A 25 -4.53 -1.16 17.49
CA GLU A 25 -4.84 -2.40 18.21
C GLU A 25 -3.69 -3.43 18.18
N GLU A 26 -3.79 -4.47 19.01
CA GLU A 26 -2.83 -5.59 19.05
C GLU A 26 -2.87 -6.46 17.78
N GLU A 27 -4.03 -6.49 17.12
CA GLU A 27 -4.24 -7.18 15.86
C GLU A 27 -4.36 -6.18 14.72
N LEU A 28 -3.73 -6.54 13.60
CA LEU A 28 -3.69 -5.78 12.36
C LEU A 28 -4.71 -6.37 11.40
N PRO A 29 -5.73 -5.61 11.00
CA PRO A 29 -6.47 -5.89 9.78
C PRO A 29 -5.49 -6.14 8.63
N THR A 30 -5.59 -7.32 8.02
CA THR A 30 -4.67 -7.75 6.96
C THR A 30 -5.42 -8.06 5.67
N PHE A 31 -4.83 -7.67 4.55
CA PHE A 31 -5.32 -7.97 3.22
C PHE A 31 -4.21 -8.50 2.31
N GLU A 32 -4.57 -9.32 1.34
CA GLU A 32 -3.67 -9.87 0.32
C GLU A 32 -3.79 -9.10 -0.98
N MET A 33 -2.68 -8.70 -1.56
CA MET A 33 -2.56 -8.26 -2.95
C MET A 33 -1.94 -9.39 -3.77
N SER A 34 -2.42 -9.63 -4.99
CA SER A 34 -1.81 -10.61 -5.89
C SER A 34 -0.35 -10.26 -6.22
N ALA A 35 0.51 -11.25 -6.49
CA ALA A 35 1.87 -11.00 -6.97
C ALA A 35 1.91 -10.09 -8.20
N ALA A 36 1.03 -10.32 -9.17
CA ALA A 36 0.95 -9.50 -10.37
C ALA A 36 0.60 -8.04 -10.05
N GLY A 37 -0.32 -7.82 -9.12
CA GLY A 37 -0.67 -6.48 -8.62
C GLY A 37 0.50 -5.82 -7.89
N LEU A 38 1.16 -6.56 -6.99
CA LEU A 38 2.31 -6.10 -6.23
C LEU A 38 3.48 -5.69 -7.14
N HIS A 39 3.82 -6.53 -8.13
CA HIS A 39 4.91 -6.23 -9.07
C HIS A 39 4.60 -5.00 -9.92
N LYS A 40 3.35 -4.82 -10.37
CA LYS A 40 2.92 -3.60 -11.07
C LYS A 40 3.03 -2.36 -10.17
N LEU A 41 2.61 -2.47 -8.92
CA LEU A 41 2.71 -1.38 -7.94
C LEU A 41 4.16 -0.97 -7.70
N VAL A 42 5.05 -1.92 -7.42
CA VAL A 42 6.48 -1.66 -7.17
C VAL A 42 7.14 -1.06 -8.40
N ALA A 43 6.85 -1.59 -9.60
CA ALA A 43 7.35 -1.03 -10.84
C ALA A 43 6.86 0.41 -11.07
N TRP A 44 5.58 0.68 -10.78
CA TRP A 44 5.00 2.00 -10.92
C TRP A 44 5.64 2.99 -9.93
N ILE A 45 5.77 2.65 -8.64
CA ILE A 45 6.44 3.49 -7.64
C ILE A 45 7.90 3.74 -8.01
N GLY A 46 8.62 2.72 -8.48
CA GLY A 46 10.01 2.83 -8.90
C GLY A 46 10.21 3.72 -10.13
N SER A 47 9.13 4.00 -10.89
CA SER A 47 9.17 4.91 -12.05
C SER A 47 8.89 6.38 -11.69
N MET A 48 8.52 6.68 -10.44
CA MET A 48 8.17 8.03 -10.02
C MET A 48 9.41 8.85 -9.67
N ASP A 49 9.37 10.15 -9.97
CA ASP A 49 10.38 11.08 -9.50
C ASP A 49 10.29 11.24 -7.97
N SER A 50 11.42 11.03 -7.29
CA SER A 50 11.54 11.00 -5.83
C SER A 50 11.21 12.32 -5.09
N GLY A 51 10.86 13.38 -5.83
CA GLY A 51 10.62 14.72 -5.29
C GLY A 51 9.24 14.92 -4.66
N CYS A 52 8.25 14.05 -4.93
CA CYS A 52 6.93 14.17 -4.32
C CYS A 52 6.31 12.81 -3.95
N PRO A 53 5.87 12.61 -2.69
CA PRO A 53 5.26 11.36 -2.27
C PRO A 53 3.90 11.15 -2.96
N PRO A 54 3.60 9.93 -3.44
CA PRO A 54 2.31 9.66 -4.04
C PRO A 54 1.17 9.75 -3.02
N GLY A 55 -0.02 10.12 -3.49
CA GLY A 55 -1.26 9.96 -2.74
C GLY A 55 -1.64 8.49 -2.68
N ILE A 56 -1.91 7.96 -1.48
CA ILE A 56 -2.24 6.54 -1.28
C ILE A 56 -3.60 6.44 -0.60
N GLY A 57 -4.45 5.55 -1.11
CA GLY A 57 -5.77 5.34 -0.56
C GLY A 57 -6.20 3.88 -0.54
N LEU A 58 -7.20 3.63 0.29
CA LEU A 58 -7.86 2.35 0.47
C LEU A 58 -9.37 2.59 0.57
N GLY A 59 -10.19 1.70 0.03
CA GLY A 59 -11.64 1.96 -0.06
C GLY A 59 -12.43 0.83 -0.67
N THR A 60 -13.76 0.92 -0.60
CA THR A 60 -14.66 -0.06 -1.24
C THR A 60 -14.81 0.17 -2.76
N LEU A 61 -14.40 1.35 -3.23
CA LEU A 61 -14.31 1.73 -4.64
C LEU A 61 -12.89 2.22 -4.92
N PRO A 62 -12.39 2.10 -6.17
CA PRO A 62 -11.11 2.69 -6.54
C PRO A 62 -11.16 4.21 -6.48
N GLY A 63 -10.02 4.85 -6.19
CA GLY A 63 -9.90 6.31 -6.28
C GLY A 63 -10.17 6.80 -7.70
N ALA A 64 -11.02 7.82 -7.85
CA ALA A 64 -11.47 8.30 -9.16
C ALA A 64 -10.32 8.82 -10.05
N SER A 65 -9.25 9.33 -9.42
CA SER A 65 -8.03 9.87 -10.05
C SER A 65 -6.82 8.96 -9.81
N ALA A 66 -7.03 7.67 -9.57
CA ALA A 66 -5.93 6.74 -9.33
C ALA A 66 -5.18 6.41 -10.62
N ASP A 67 -3.86 6.55 -10.60
CA ASP A 67 -2.96 6.07 -11.66
C ASP A 67 -2.73 4.56 -11.57
N PHE A 68 -2.81 4.01 -10.36
CA PHE A 68 -2.76 2.58 -10.07
C PHE A 68 -3.90 2.21 -9.13
N ALA A 69 -4.61 1.13 -9.42
CA ALA A 69 -5.60 0.56 -8.52
C ALA A 69 -5.62 -0.97 -8.65
N GLU A 70 -5.59 -1.65 -7.50
CA GLU A 70 -5.62 -3.11 -7.42
C GLU A 70 -6.52 -3.53 -6.26
N THR A 71 -7.14 -4.69 -6.40
CA THR A 71 -7.99 -5.24 -5.35
C THR A 71 -7.16 -5.99 -4.32
N VAL A 72 -7.49 -5.81 -3.05
CA VAL A 72 -6.90 -6.56 -1.94
C VAL A 72 -7.97 -7.35 -1.20
N HIS A 73 -7.64 -8.56 -0.79
CA HIS A 73 -8.58 -9.55 -0.25
C HIS A 73 -8.33 -9.83 1.22
N ARG A 74 -9.38 -9.96 2.02
CA ARG A 74 -9.26 -10.13 3.47
C ARG A 74 -8.48 -11.39 3.83
N LYS A 75 -7.53 -11.25 4.76
CA LYS A 75 -6.85 -12.37 5.43
C LYS A 75 -7.20 -12.38 6.92
N LYS A 76 -6.76 -13.44 7.60
CA LYS A 76 -6.70 -13.46 9.06
C LYS A 76 -5.86 -12.27 9.56
N ASN A 77 -6.27 -11.70 10.68
CA ASN A 77 -5.50 -10.66 11.34
C ASN A 77 -4.08 -11.14 11.67
N HIS A 78 -3.13 -10.21 11.62
CA HIS A 78 -1.75 -10.43 12.04
C HIS A 78 -1.46 -9.69 13.33
N ARG A 79 -0.49 -10.15 14.12
CA ARG A 79 -0.08 -9.43 15.33
C ARG A 79 0.64 -8.13 14.98
N ARG A 80 0.44 -7.08 15.78
CA ARG A 80 1.05 -5.77 15.59
C ARG A 80 2.56 -5.79 15.36
N LYS A 81 3.29 -6.73 15.97
CA LYS A 81 4.74 -6.91 15.75
C LYS A 81 5.14 -7.07 14.28
N TYR A 82 4.24 -7.52 13.40
CA TYR A 82 4.51 -7.64 11.97
C TYR A 82 4.61 -6.29 11.24
N MET A 83 4.17 -5.18 11.85
CA MET A 83 4.39 -3.83 11.32
C MET A 83 5.87 -3.47 11.17
N GLN A 84 6.78 -4.10 11.92
CA GLN A 84 8.21 -3.80 11.89
C GLN A 84 9.07 -5.00 11.44
N TYR A 85 8.43 -6.15 11.22
CA TYR A 85 9.14 -7.38 10.92
C TYR A 85 9.57 -7.45 9.45
N SER A 86 10.84 -7.80 9.20
CA SER A 86 11.37 -8.16 7.89
C SER A 86 12.27 -9.37 8.05
N GLY A 87 12.32 -10.24 7.04
CA GLY A 87 13.16 -11.43 7.03
C GLY A 87 12.38 -12.75 7.01
N PRO A 88 13.02 -13.87 7.43
CA PRO A 88 12.55 -15.22 7.14
C PRO A 88 11.41 -15.69 8.04
N ILE A 89 10.31 -16.13 7.43
CA ILE A 89 9.17 -16.69 8.15
C ILE A 89 9.50 -18.12 8.59
N SER A 90 9.28 -18.37 9.89
CA SER A 90 9.41 -19.70 10.53
C SER A 90 8.87 -20.86 9.68
N HIS A 91 9.57 -22.00 9.76
CA HIS A 91 9.24 -23.24 9.04
C HIS A 91 9.37 -23.15 7.52
N GLY A 92 10.31 -22.33 7.02
CA GLY A 92 10.61 -22.24 5.59
C GLY A 92 9.48 -21.63 4.76
N ARG A 93 8.58 -20.85 5.38
CA ARG A 93 7.41 -20.26 4.71
C ARG A 93 7.78 -18.97 3.97
N GLY A 94 8.95 -18.92 3.33
CA GLY A 94 9.45 -17.75 2.63
C GLY A 94 9.98 -16.63 3.53
N GLU A 95 10.12 -15.45 2.94
CA GLU A 95 10.62 -14.22 3.55
C GLU A 95 9.66 -13.07 3.29
N VAL A 96 9.73 -12.04 4.14
CA VAL A 96 8.99 -10.79 3.95
C VAL A 96 9.93 -9.59 3.86
N GLN A 97 9.68 -8.74 2.85
CA GLN A 97 10.36 -7.46 2.66
C GLN A 97 9.34 -6.34 2.48
N THR A 98 9.67 -5.12 2.90
CA THR A 98 8.76 -3.98 2.73
C THR A 98 8.71 -3.57 1.26
N ALA A 99 7.51 -3.55 0.69
CA ALA A 99 7.27 -3.03 -0.65
C ALA A 99 6.88 -1.55 -0.59
N LEU A 100 6.01 -1.18 0.36
CA LEU A 100 5.55 0.18 0.54
C LEU A 100 5.02 0.38 1.97
N GLU A 101 5.21 1.57 2.53
CA GLU A 101 4.64 1.96 3.81
C GLU A 101 4.27 3.45 3.80
N GLY A 102 3.35 3.84 4.67
CA GLY A 102 2.94 5.23 4.77
C GLY A 102 1.66 5.40 5.57
N GLU A 103 0.93 6.47 5.24
CA GLU A 103 -0.35 6.80 5.83
C GLU A 103 -1.45 6.75 4.78
N LEU A 104 -2.60 6.20 5.17
CA LEU A 104 -3.81 6.14 4.36
C LEU A 104 -4.82 7.16 4.85
N ASN A 105 -5.46 7.82 3.89
CA ASN A 105 -6.72 8.46 4.12
C ASN A 105 -7.83 7.41 3.93
N PHE A 106 -8.22 6.76 5.03
CA PHE A 106 -9.28 5.77 5.03
C PHE A 106 -10.28 6.08 6.13
N SER A 107 -11.55 6.24 5.75
CA SER A 107 -12.68 6.24 6.66
C SER A 107 -13.46 4.96 6.47
N PHE A 108 -13.44 4.08 7.47
CA PHE A 108 -14.29 2.91 7.48
C PHE A 108 -15.56 3.17 8.30
N PRO A 109 -16.76 3.08 7.70
CA PRO A 109 -18.00 3.43 8.39
C PRO A 109 -18.70 2.25 9.10
N GLY A 110 -18.01 1.12 9.38
CA GLY A 110 -18.66 -0.09 9.93
C GLY A 110 -17.87 -0.83 11.01
N GLU A 111 -18.55 -1.75 11.71
CA GLU A 111 -17.95 -2.59 12.78
C GLU A 111 -17.12 -3.77 12.23
N GLN A 112 -17.29 -4.15 10.96
CA GLN A 112 -16.63 -5.33 10.36
C GLN A 112 -15.85 -4.99 9.10
N TRP A 113 -14.61 -5.48 9.00
CA TRP A 113 -13.76 -5.31 7.82
C TRP A 113 -14.34 -6.00 6.57
N PRO A 114 -14.33 -5.35 5.39
CA PRO A 114 -14.82 -5.97 4.17
C PRO A 114 -13.94 -7.13 3.70
N GLU A 115 -14.52 -8.07 2.95
CA GLU A 115 -13.77 -9.17 2.31
C GLU A 115 -12.86 -8.69 1.18
N LYS A 116 -13.16 -7.53 0.60
CA LYS A 116 -12.43 -6.94 -0.52
C LYS A 116 -12.39 -5.42 -0.40
N LEU A 117 -11.22 -4.86 -0.67
CA LEU A 117 -11.00 -3.43 -0.81
C LEU A 117 -10.23 -3.14 -2.11
N TRP A 118 -10.23 -1.88 -2.51
CA TRP A 118 -9.36 -1.32 -3.53
C TRP A 118 -8.24 -0.57 -2.85
N PHE A 119 -7.01 -0.95 -3.15
CA PHE A 119 -5.81 -0.19 -2.84
C PHE A 119 -5.44 0.61 -4.08
N TRP A 120 -5.20 1.92 -3.93
CA TRP A 120 -4.83 2.75 -5.07
C TRP A 120 -3.73 3.74 -4.72
N VAL A 121 -3.03 4.15 -5.77
CA VAL A 121 -2.00 5.16 -5.72
C VAL A 121 -2.24 6.19 -6.81
N GLN A 122 -2.03 7.45 -6.45
CA GLN A 122 -2.13 8.61 -7.32
C GLN A 122 -0.78 9.32 -7.29
N ALA A 123 -0.25 9.64 -8.47
CA ALA A 123 0.93 10.47 -8.58
C ALA A 123 0.65 11.82 -7.94
N CYS A 124 1.65 12.35 -7.25
CA CYS A 124 1.59 13.73 -6.84
C CYS A 124 1.50 14.59 -8.10
N GLU A 125 0.41 15.34 -8.24
CA GLU A 125 0.35 16.37 -9.27
C GLU A 125 1.37 17.44 -8.91
N ASP A 126 2.41 17.60 -9.74
CA ASP A 126 3.19 18.82 -9.75
C ASP A 126 2.21 19.98 -9.89
N SER A 127 2.02 20.76 -8.82
CA SER A 127 1.21 21.96 -8.89
C SER A 127 1.70 22.79 -10.09
N PRO A 128 0.83 23.16 -11.06
CA PRO A 128 1.24 23.94 -12.22
C PRO A 128 1.41 25.40 -11.79
N ASN A 129 2.47 25.70 -11.02
CA ASN A 129 2.76 27.05 -10.56
C ASN A 129 4.25 27.30 -10.29
N ASN A 130 5.14 26.82 -11.18
CA ASN A 130 6.51 27.33 -11.22
C ASN A 130 7.08 27.61 -12.63
N HIS A 131 6.20 27.94 -13.58
CA HIS A 131 6.58 28.61 -14.83
C HIS A 131 5.85 29.95 -15.00
N LYS A 132 5.99 30.84 -14.01
CA LYS A 132 5.81 32.29 -14.22
C LYS A 132 6.76 33.07 -13.32
N LYS A 133 8.05 33.09 -13.68
CA LYS A 133 9.06 34.12 -13.34
C LYS A 133 10.28 33.79 -14.20
N GLY A 134 10.75 34.55 -15.16
CA GLY A 134 10.35 35.81 -15.77
C GLY A 134 11.41 36.08 -16.84
N ASN A 135 11.03 36.59 -18.00
CA ASN A 135 11.98 37.26 -18.90
C ASN A 135 11.23 38.13 -19.90
N ILE A 136 10.93 39.36 -19.47
CA ILE A 136 10.79 40.60 -20.27
C ILE A 136 11.19 41.70 -19.27
N PRO A 137 12.21 42.55 -19.53
CA PRO A 137 12.39 43.35 -20.75
C PRO A 137 13.41 42.80 -21.73
#